data_AF-A0A061SJU9-F1
#
_entry.id   AF-A0A061SJU9-F1
#
_cell.length_a   1.000
_cell.length_b   1.000
_cell.length_c   1.000
_cell.angle_alpha   90.00
_cell.angle_beta   90.00
_cell.angle_gamma   90.00
#
_symmetry.space_group_name_H-M   'P 1'
#
loop_
_entity.id
_entity.type
_entity.pdbx_description
1 polymer ?
#
loop_
_entity_poly.entity_id
_entity_poly.type
_entity_poly.pdbx_seq_one_letter_code
_entity_poly.pdbx_strand_id
1 'polypeptide(L)'
;MAQCTCSSTARCASTPSACTALSWVVAGLLETSAQMYAVGLPYPAIAAALSAGGLCTWGALDRTPQGLALCVACALAAPASELVIIRLFGWWRYAAPDLLGPDGVPSWVPLCYFLYAPSVMNMARWLASRALRE
;
A
#
# COMPACT_ATOMS: atom_id res chain seq x y z
N MET A 1 -0.60 16.98 -35.79
CA MET A 1 -0.94 17.03 -34.35
C MET A 1 0.04 16.14 -33.62
N ALA A 2 0.98 16.74 -32.87
CA ALA A 2 1.94 16.00 -32.06
C ALA A 2 1.19 15.31 -30.91
N GLN A 3 1.24 13.97 -30.86
CA GLN A 3 0.75 13.23 -29.72
C GLN A 3 1.61 13.62 -28.51
N CYS A 4 1.04 14.38 -27.59
CA CYS A 4 1.63 14.61 -26.28
C CYS A 4 1.57 13.26 -25.55
N THR A 5 2.65 12.49 -25.65
CA THR A 5 2.83 11.24 -24.92
C THR A 5 2.93 11.60 -23.45
N CYS A 6 1.77 11.61 -22.79
CA CYS A 6 1.68 11.76 -21.35
C CYS A 6 2.64 10.74 -20.72
N SER A 7 3.64 11.24 -19.99
CA SER A 7 4.72 10.47 -19.37
C SER A 7 4.22 9.30 -18.49
N SER A 8 2.95 9.32 -18.12
CA SER A 8 2.22 8.27 -17.40
C SER A 8 2.10 6.95 -18.18
N THR A 9 1.89 6.98 -19.51
CA THR A 9 1.61 5.79 -20.32
C THR A 9 2.87 4.99 -20.64
N ALA A 10 4.03 5.65 -20.76
CA ALA A 10 5.31 5.01 -21.08
C ALA A 10 5.86 4.12 -19.94
N ARG A 11 5.44 4.35 -18.69
CA ARG A 11 5.86 3.56 -17.52
C ARG A 11 4.98 2.34 -17.26
N CYS A 12 3.86 2.23 -17.98
CA CYS A 12 3.04 1.02 -18.06
C CYS A 12 3.74 -0.12 -18.85
N ALA A 13 4.96 0.12 -19.35
CA ALA A 13 5.78 -0.81 -20.13
C ALA A 13 6.69 -1.71 -19.28
N SER A 14 6.36 -1.96 -18.01
CA SER A 14 6.94 -3.10 -17.30
C SER A 14 6.27 -4.37 -17.83
N THR A 15 7.06 -5.38 -18.17
CA THR A 15 6.55 -6.70 -18.60
C THR A 15 5.57 -7.20 -17.53
N PRO A 16 4.38 -7.71 -17.89
CA PRO A 16 3.37 -8.14 -16.92
C PRO A 16 3.92 -9.06 -15.83
N SER A 17 4.89 -9.91 -16.19
CA SER A 17 5.61 -10.81 -15.30
C SER A 17 6.38 -10.10 -14.17
N ALA A 18 6.99 -8.94 -14.44
CA ALA A 18 7.70 -8.16 -13.43
C ALA A 18 6.74 -7.51 -12.43
N CYS A 19 5.61 -6.96 -12.90
CA CYS A 19 4.58 -6.41 -12.03
C CYS A 19 3.94 -7.48 -11.13
N THR A 20 3.69 -8.67 -11.66
CA THR A 20 3.18 -9.79 -10.87
C THR A 20 4.18 -10.25 -9.82
N ALA A 21 5.47 -10.35 -10.18
CA ALA A 21 6.52 -10.72 -9.22
C ALA A 21 6.64 -9.71 -8.07
N LEU A 22 6.61 -8.40 -8.38
CA LEU A 22 6.61 -7.34 -7.37
C LEU A 22 5.35 -7.37 -6.49
N SER A 23 4.20 -7.73 -7.04
CA SER A 23 2.96 -7.89 -6.26
C SER A 23 3.05 -9.06 -5.28
N TRP A 24 3.73 -10.16 -5.63
CA TRP A 24 4.01 -11.26 -4.71
C TRP A 24 4.98 -10.85 -3.59
N VAL A 25 5.99 -10.03 -3.90
CA VAL A 25 6.89 -9.48 -2.88
C VAL A 25 6.12 -8.61 -1.88
N VAL A 26 5.18 -7.79 -2.36
CA VAL A 26 4.29 -6.99 -1.50
C VAL A 26 3.45 -7.88 -0.58
N ALA A 27 2.86 -8.96 -1.12
CA ALA A 27 2.10 -9.91 -0.31
C ALA A 27 2.98 -10.57 0.77
N GLY A 28 4.21 -10.96 0.42
CA GLY A 28 5.18 -11.50 1.38
C GLY A 28 5.56 -10.49 2.47
N LEU A 29 5.71 -9.21 2.13
CA LEU A 29 6.00 -8.15 3.11
C LEU A 29 4.83 -7.90 4.07
N LEU A 30 3.58 -7.99 3.59
CA LEU A 30 2.40 -7.91 4.44
C LEU A 30 2.33 -9.10 5.41
N GLU A 31 2.55 -10.32 4.93
CA GLU A 31 2.61 -11.49 5.81
C GLU A 31 3.76 -11.37 6.83
N THR A 32 4.92 -10.89 6.40
CA THR A 32 6.06 -10.65 7.30
C THR A 32 5.70 -9.64 8.38
N SER A 33 4.89 -8.61 8.09
CA SER A 33 4.42 -7.68 9.13
C SER A 33 3.52 -8.34 10.16
N ALA A 34 2.66 -9.28 9.76
CA ALA A 34 1.83 -10.05 10.68
C ALA A 34 2.71 -10.96 11.57
N GLN A 35 3.72 -11.61 10.98
CA GLN A 35 4.67 -12.43 11.73
C GLN A 35 5.50 -11.60 12.72
N MET A 36 6.02 -10.43 12.32
CA MET A 36 6.73 -9.52 13.21
C MET A 36 5.84 -9.06 14.38
N TYR A 37 4.57 -8.77 14.11
CA TYR A 37 3.61 -8.42 15.15
C TYR A 37 3.36 -9.59 16.11
N ALA A 38 3.20 -10.81 15.58
CA ALA A 38 2.92 -12.01 16.36
C ALA A 38 4.06 -12.37 17.32
N VAL A 39 5.32 -12.19 16.91
CA VAL A 39 6.48 -12.42 17.79
C VAL A 39 6.78 -11.25 18.73
N GLY A 40 5.97 -10.18 18.69
CA GLY A 40 6.10 -9.03 19.59
C GLY A 40 7.27 -8.10 19.25
N LEU A 41 7.64 -7.96 17.98
CA LEU A 41 8.68 -7.00 17.59
C LEU A 41 8.27 -5.55 17.96
N PRO A 42 9.23 -4.68 18.31
CA PRO A 42 8.96 -3.28 18.57
C PRO A 42 8.32 -2.61 17.34
N TYR A 43 7.26 -1.83 17.55
CA TYR A 43 6.51 -1.21 16.45
C TYR A 43 7.35 -0.27 15.57
N PRO A 44 8.33 0.49 16.09
CA PRO A 44 9.24 1.26 15.23
C PRO A 44 10.04 0.40 14.25
N ALA A 45 10.39 -0.85 14.62
CA ALA A 45 11.10 -1.76 13.72
C ALA A 45 10.19 -2.25 12.58
N ILE A 46 8.95 -2.61 12.91
CA ILE A 46 7.92 -2.98 11.92
C ILE A 46 7.67 -1.80 10.98
N ALA A 47 7.51 -0.60 11.54
CA ALA A 47 7.29 0.62 10.79
C ALA A 47 8.48 0.94 9.85
N ALA A 48 9.72 0.80 10.31
CA ALA A 48 10.91 1.01 9.48
C ALA A 48 10.95 0.04 8.30
N ALA A 49 10.70 -1.26 8.55
CA ALA A 49 10.67 -2.29 7.51
C ALA A 49 9.58 -2.01 6.47
N LEU A 50 8.35 -1.69 6.90
CA LEU A 50 7.23 -1.38 6.03
C LEU A 50 7.44 -0.07 5.25
N SER A 51 8.01 0.96 5.87
CA SER A 51 8.31 2.23 5.21
C SER A 51 9.37 2.04 4.11
N ALA A 52 10.44 1.30 4.40
CA ALA A 52 11.46 0.97 3.42
C ALA A 52 10.86 0.15 2.27
N GLY A 53 10.08 -0.89 2.58
CA GLY A 53 9.36 -1.69 1.58
C GLY A 53 8.41 -0.85 0.73
N GLY A 54 7.69 0.09 1.35
CA GLY A 54 6.76 0.99 0.67
C GLY A 54 7.45 1.96 -0.28
N LEU A 55 8.57 2.54 0.13
CA LEU A 55 9.36 3.39 -0.75
C LEU A 55 9.98 2.61 -1.90
N CYS A 56 10.44 1.38 -1.65
CA CYS A 56 10.96 0.48 -2.69
C CYS A 56 9.86 0.08 -3.70
N THR A 57 8.65 -0.24 -3.24
CA THR A 57 7.53 -0.62 -4.10
C THR A 57 7.01 0.56 -4.91
N TRP A 58 6.83 1.74 -4.31
CA TRP A 58 6.54 2.98 -5.04
C TRP A 58 7.66 3.29 -6.05
N GLY A 59 8.91 3.14 -5.63
CA GLY A 59 10.12 3.31 -6.44
C GLY A 59 10.20 2.34 -7.64
N ALA A 60 9.70 1.12 -7.48
CA ALA A 60 9.73 0.11 -8.54
C ALA A 60 8.53 0.24 -9.50
N LEU A 61 7.35 0.58 -8.98
CA LEU A 61 6.07 0.45 -9.70
C LEU A 61 5.48 1.77 -10.21
N ASP A 62 5.83 2.91 -9.63
CA ASP A 62 5.18 4.18 -9.94
C ASP A 62 6.18 5.34 -10.16
N ARG A 63 6.97 5.68 -9.13
CA ARG A 63 7.90 6.83 -9.11
C ARG A 63 7.29 8.19 -9.46
N THR A 64 5.96 8.32 -9.46
CA THR A 64 5.32 9.62 -9.68
C THR A 64 4.96 10.29 -8.36
N PRO A 65 5.05 11.63 -8.28
CA PRO A 65 4.61 12.36 -7.08
C PRO A 65 3.10 12.24 -6.85
N GLN A 66 2.30 12.10 -7.91
CA GLN A 66 0.85 11.86 -7.80
C GLN A 66 0.57 10.48 -7.21
N GLY A 67 1.28 9.45 -7.67
CA GLY A 67 1.21 8.11 -7.08
C GLY A 67 1.63 8.11 -5.60
N LEU A 68 2.68 8.87 -5.25
CA LEU A 68 3.10 9.01 -3.86
C LEU A 68 2.02 9.68 -3.00
N ALA A 69 1.43 10.78 -3.49
CA ALA A 69 0.34 11.47 -2.81
C ALA A 69 -0.86 10.54 -2.60
N LEU A 70 -1.19 9.71 -3.58
CA LEU A 70 -2.26 8.73 -3.47
C LEU A 70 -1.92 7.59 -2.49
N CYS A 71 -0.67 7.11 -2.44
CA CYS A 71 -0.23 6.17 -1.39
C CYS A 71 -0.43 6.76 0.01
N VAL A 72 -0.04 8.03 0.22
CA VAL A 72 -0.22 8.72 1.51
C VAL A 72 -1.71 8.89 1.83
N ALA A 73 -2.53 9.24 0.83
CA ALA A 73 -3.98 9.34 1.02
C ALA A 73 -4.59 8.00 1.46
N CYS A 74 -4.21 6.89 0.80
CA CYS A 74 -4.63 5.54 1.19
C CYS A 74 -4.17 5.17 2.61
N ALA A 75 -2.93 5.51 2.96
CA ALA A 75 -2.36 5.27 4.29
C ALA A 75 -3.10 5.99 5.42
N LEU A 76 -3.84 7.05 5.12
CA LEU A 76 -4.67 7.76 6.09
C LEU A 76 -6.13 7.32 6.03
N ALA A 77 -6.69 7.21 4.83
CA ALA A 77 -8.11 6.93 4.62
C ALA A 77 -8.50 5.52 5.06
N ALA A 78 -7.64 4.53 4.83
CA ALA A 78 -7.98 3.15 5.18
C ALA A 78 -7.92 2.88 6.70
N PRO A 79 -6.91 3.31 7.46
CA PRO A 79 -6.97 3.23 8.92
C PRO A 79 -8.12 4.06 9.51
N ALA A 80 -8.51 5.17 8.87
CA ALA A 80 -9.68 5.93 9.29
C ALA A 80 -10.97 5.11 9.13
N SER A 81 -11.14 4.38 8.02
CA SER A 81 -12.30 3.48 7.85
C SER A 81 -12.25 2.28 8.79
N GLU A 82 -11.06 1.74 9.09
CA GLU A 82 -10.90 0.72 10.12
C GLU A 82 -11.37 1.21 11.49
N LEU A 83 -10.99 2.42 11.90
CA LEU A 83 -11.44 2.99 13.18
C LEU A 83 -12.95 3.14 13.25
N VAL A 84 -13.61 3.47 12.14
CA VAL A 84 -15.08 3.50 12.07
C VAL A 84 -15.64 2.10 12.30
N ILE A 85 -15.07 1.07 11.67
CA ILE A 85 -15.48 -0.33 11.85
C ILE A 85 -15.29 -0.79 13.30
N ILE A 86 -14.12 -0.54 13.88
CA ILE A 86 -13.77 -0.94 15.24
C ILE A 86 -14.67 -0.24 16.25
N ARG A 87 -14.83 1.08 16.16
CA ARG A 87 -15.51 1.88 17.20
C ARG A 87 -17.01 1.92 17.09
N LEU A 88 -17.56 2.01 15.88
CA LEU A 88 -19.01 2.11 15.71
C LEU A 88 -19.67 0.73 15.67
N PHE A 89 -19.00 -0.26 15.08
CA PHE A 89 -19.58 -1.56 14.84
C PHE A 89 -19.01 -2.67 15.73
N GLY A 90 -17.82 -2.48 16.33
CA GLY A 90 -17.21 -3.47 17.22
C GLY A 90 -16.89 -4.80 16.54
N TRP A 91 -16.82 -4.84 15.21
CA TRP A 91 -16.72 -6.09 14.45
C TRP A 91 -15.39 -6.81 14.63
N TRP A 92 -14.33 -6.07 14.93
CA TRP A 92 -13.02 -6.63 15.24
C TRP A 92 -12.18 -5.60 16.01
N ARG A 93 -11.02 -6.03 16.54
CA ARG A 93 -10.07 -5.18 17.27
C ARG A 93 -8.64 -5.71 17.17
N TYR A 94 -7.66 -4.82 17.29
CA TYR A 94 -6.26 -5.21 17.46
C TYR A 94 -5.98 -5.66 18.90
N ALA A 95 -5.07 -6.62 19.07
CA ALA A 95 -4.72 -7.15 20.39
C ALA A 95 -3.92 -6.14 21.23
N ALA A 96 -3.05 -5.38 20.57
CA ALA A 96 -2.21 -4.35 21.17
C ALA A 96 -2.14 -3.14 20.22
N PRO A 97 -3.06 -2.17 20.36
CA PRO A 97 -2.96 -0.88 19.70
C PRO A 97 -2.09 0.10 20.51
N ASP A 98 -1.33 0.95 19.83
CA ASP A 98 -0.55 2.05 20.43
C ASP A 98 -1.04 3.44 20.01
N LEU A 99 -1.87 3.55 18.96
CA LEU A 99 -2.53 4.79 18.59
C LEU A 99 -3.99 4.79 19.01
N LEU A 100 -4.45 5.91 19.57
CA LEU A 100 -5.87 6.19 19.85
C LEU A 100 -6.52 5.32 20.94
N GLY A 101 -5.72 4.67 21.79
CA GLY A 101 -6.19 3.94 22.98
C GLY A 101 -6.61 2.49 22.69
N PRO A 102 -7.45 1.88 23.55
CA PRO A 102 -7.75 0.44 23.52
C PRO A 102 -8.54 -0.01 22.28
N ASP A 103 -9.37 0.86 21.72
CA ASP A 103 -10.09 0.65 20.45
C ASP A 103 -9.40 1.40 19.31
N GLY A 104 -8.08 1.27 19.31
CA GLY A 104 -7.16 1.94 18.43
C GLY A 104 -6.60 1.05 17.34
N VAL A 105 -5.54 1.53 16.68
CA VAL A 105 -4.79 0.77 15.67
C VAL A 105 -3.29 0.83 15.97
N PRO A 106 -2.52 -0.21 15.63
CA PRO A 106 -1.08 -0.12 15.67
C PRO A 106 -0.53 0.93 14.70
N SER A 107 0.50 1.68 15.11
CA SER A 107 1.12 2.78 14.35
C SER A 107 1.75 2.35 13.03
N TRP A 108 2.02 1.05 12.86
CA TRP A 108 2.56 0.49 11.63
C TRP A 108 1.47 0.12 10.59
N VAL A 109 0.19 0.03 10.98
CA VAL A 109 -0.91 -0.34 10.07
C VAL A 109 -1.07 0.63 8.88
N PRO A 110 -1.01 1.96 9.06
CA PRO A 110 -0.97 2.90 7.93
C PRO A 110 0.09 2.57 6.88
N LEU A 111 1.23 2.02 7.30
CA LEU A 111 2.34 1.69 6.40
C LEU A 111 2.08 0.44 5.56
N CYS A 112 1.21 -0.48 6.02
CA CYS A 112 0.73 -1.59 5.18
C CYS A 112 -0.02 -1.05 3.96
N TYR A 113 -0.90 -0.07 4.17
CA TYR A 113 -1.63 0.60 3.10
C TYR A 113 -0.73 1.37 2.16
N PHE A 114 0.25 2.10 2.71
CA PHE A 114 1.28 2.76 1.90
C PHE A 114 2.06 1.77 1.04
N LEU A 115 2.43 0.61 1.61
CA LEU A 115 3.21 -0.45 0.96
C LEU A 115 2.50 -1.08 -0.24
N TYR A 116 1.22 -1.44 -0.12
CA TYR A 116 0.55 -2.18 -1.20
C TYR A 116 -0.11 -1.29 -2.25
N ALA A 117 -0.40 -0.02 -1.93
CA ALA A 117 -1.07 0.90 -2.85
C ALA A 117 -0.40 1.02 -4.24
N PRO A 118 0.95 1.10 -4.38
CA PRO A 118 1.62 1.10 -5.69
C PRO A 118 1.22 -0.06 -6.60
N SER A 119 1.09 -1.26 -6.04
CA SER A 119 0.73 -2.47 -6.79
C SER A 119 -0.68 -2.40 -7.34
N VAL A 120 -1.64 -1.97 -6.51
CA VAL A 120 -3.05 -1.84 -6.91
C VAL A 120 -3.22 -0.72 -7.93
N MET A 121 -2.58 0.43 -7.72
CA MET A 121 -2.62 1.54 -8.67
C MET A 121 -2.03 1.16 -10.02
N ASN A 122 -0.91 0.42 -10.03
CA ASN A 122 -0.30 -0.03 -11.27
C ASN A 122 -1.20 -1.03 -12.01
N MET A 123 -1.85 -1.95 -11.28
CA MET A 123 -2.85 -2.86 -11.84
C MET A 123 -4.04 -2.09 -12.44
N ALA A 124 -4.56 -1.10 -11.73
CA ALA A 124 -5.67 -0.27 -12.21
C ALA A 124 -5.30 0.47 -13.52
N ARG A 125 -4.09 1.04 -13.60
CA ARG A 125 -3.57 1.65 -14.84
C ARG A 125 -3.46 0.65 -15.98
N TRP A 126 -2.95 -0.55 -15.69
CA TRP A 126 -2.83 -1.61 -16.69
C TRP A 126 -4.21 -2.02 -17.24
N LEU A 127 -5.19 -2.26 -16.37
CA LEU A 127 -6.57 -2.58 -16.74
C LEU A 127 -7.20 -1.46 -17.57
N ALA A 128 -7.08 -0.20 -17.12
CA ALA A 128 -7.59 0.95 -17.85
C ALA A 128 -6.96 1.06 -19.26
N SER A 129 -5.67 0.77 -19.39
CA SER A 129 -5.01 0.76 -20.70
C SER A 129 -5.56 -0.31 -21.65
N ARG A 130 -6.08 -1.43 -21.12
CA ARG A 130 -6.68 -2.53 -21.90
C ARG A 130 -8.10 -2.17 -22.31
N ALA A 131 -8.91 -1.67 -21.37
CA ALA A 131 -10.29 -1.27 -21.63
C ALA A 131 -10.39 -0.16 -22.69
N LEU A 132 -9.42 0.77 -22.74
CA LEU A 132 -9.40 1.84 -23.74
C LEU A 132 -8.93 1.40 -25.14
N ARG A 133 -8.55 0.12 -25.32
CA ARG A 133 -8.16 -0.44 -26.63
C ARG A 133 -9.29 -1.23 -27.31
N GLU A 134 -10.41 -1.44 -26.61
CA GLU A 134 -11.64 -2.08 -27.10
C GLU A 134 -12.65 -1.01 -27.52
#